data_AF-A0A521KG63-F1
#
_entry.id   AF-A0A521KG63-F1
#
_cell.length_a   1.000
_cell.length_b   1.000
_cell.length_c   1.000
_cell.angle_alpha   90.00
_cell.angle_beta   90.00
_cell.angle_gamma   90.00
#
_symmetry.space_group_name_H-M   'P 1'
#
loop_
_entity.id
_entity.type
_entity.pdbx_description
1 polymer ?
#
loop_
_entity_poly.entity_id
_entity_poly.type
_entity_poly.pdbx_seq_one_letter_code
_entity_poly.pdbx_strand_id
1 'polypeptide(L)'
;MPEIDVADPTQMSVTFDELYVLESGGVDCFVLDMNELPTLPPFYIVVDGRRFAYTGMTYLAKGHGAPLPAWVRAEEAAGHLTLFVERNGRLMAYLHDPSATEDDE
;
A
#
# COMPACT_ATOMS: atom_id res chain seq x y z
N MET A 1 2.27 -16.55 -4.21
CA MET A 1 3.48 -16.11 -3.49
C MET A 1 4.00 -14.96 -4.31
N PRO A 2 4.07 -13.74 -3.76
CA PRO A 2 4.48 -12.59 -4.54
C PRO A 2 5.93 -12.78 -4.95
N GLU A 3 6.19 -12.77 -6.25
CA GLU A 3 7.55 -12.77 -6.79
C GLU A 3 8.14 -11.38 -6.54
N ILE A 4 9.02 -11.28 -5.55
CA ILE A 4 9.87 -10.09 -5.39
C ILE A 4 10.88 -10.15 -6.54
N ASP A 5 10.69 -9.31 -7.54
CA ASP A 5 11.69 -9.11 -8.59
C ASP A 5 12.99 -8.62 -7.93
N VAL A 6 14.01 -9.47 -7.93
CA VAL A 6 15.28 -9.24 -7.24
C VAL A 6 16.11 -8.16 -7.96
N ALA A 7 15.63 -7.62 -9.09
CA ALA A 7 16.30 -6.56 -9.83
C ALA A 7 16.27 -5.19 -9.12
N ASP A 8 15.21 -4.88 -8.35
CA ASP A 8 15.08 -3.59 -7.67
C ASP A 8 14.53 -3.74 -6.24
N PRO A 9 15.37 -3.62 -5.18
CA PRO A 9 14.91 -3.71 -3.80
C PRO A 9 14.01 -2.53 -3.39
N THR A 10 13.88 -1.53 -4.28
CA THR A 10 13.09 -0.33 -4.09
C THR A 10 11.61 -0.54 -4.46
N GLN A 11 11.27 -1.61 -5.20
CA GLN A 11 9.92 -1.88 -5.68
C GLN A 11 9.47 -3.33 -5.46
N MET A 12 8.15 -3.55 -5.39
CA MET A 12 7.55 -4.88 -5.35
C MET A 12 6.30 -4.92 -6.21
N SER A 13 6.18 -5.96 -7.03
CA SER A 13 4.99 -6.21 -7.83
C SER A 13 4.10 -7.22 -7.13
N VAL A 14 2.82 -6.89 -7.00
CA VAL A 14 1.78 -7.75 -6.43
C VAL A 14 0.52 -7.67 -7.27
N THR A 15 -0.36 -8.64 -7.08
CA THR A 15 -1.68 -8.66 -7.70
C THR A 15 -2.77 -8.26 -6.71
N PHE A 16 -3.94 -7.82 -7.20
CA PHE A 16 -5.07 -7.49 -6.33
C PHE A 16 -5.55 -8.68 -5.48
N ASP A 17 -5.36 -9.91 -5.96
CA ASP A 17 -5.67 -11.15 -5.23
C ASP A 17 -4.81 -11.34 -3.96
N GLU A 18 -3.66 -10.65 -3.87
CA GLU A 18 -2.76 -10.71 -2.72
C GLU A 18 -3.06 -9.62 -1.68
N LEU A 19 -4.05 -8.76 -1.96
CA LEU A 19 -4.46 -7.66 -1.09
C LEU A 19 -5.77 -8.02 -0.38
N TYR A 20 -5.90 -7.56 0.86
CA TYR A 20 -7.18 -7.54 1.55
C TYR A 20 -7.71 -6.10 1.65
N VAL A 21 -9.02 -5.92 1.74
CA VAL A 21 -9.63 -4.59 1.82
C VAL A 21 -10.02 -4.28 3.25
N LEU A 22 -9.61 -3.11 3.74
CA LEU A 22 -10.16 -2.49 4.94
C LEU A 22 -11.25 -1.51 4.54
N GLU A 23 -12.48 -1.83 4.89
CA GLU A 23 -13.63 -0.93 4.77
C GLU A 23 -13.89 -0.29 6.14
N SER A 24 -13.95 1.04 6.20
CA SER A 24 -14.30 1.73 7.44
C SER A 24 -14.99 3.07 7.20
N GLY A 25 -16.25 3.16 7.61
CA GLY A 25 -17.04 4.39 7.48
C GLY A 25 -17.32 4.77 6.04
N GLY A 26 -17.54 3.78 5.16
CA GLY A 26 -17.90 3.96 3.76
C GLY A 26 -16.71 4.27 2.83
N VAL A 27 -15.48 4.00 3.29
CA VAL A 27 -14.25 4.16 2.50
C VAL A 27 -13.48 2.86 2.50
N ASP A 28 -13.00 2.48 1.32
CA ASP A 28 -12.25 1.26 1.06
C ASP A 28 -10.77 1.57 0.90
N CYS A 29 -9.92 0.79 1.56
CA CYS A 29 -8.47 0.87 1.39
C CYS A 29 -7.88 -0.53 1.21
N PHE A 30 -7.00 -0.69 0.23
CA PHE A 30 -6.28 -1.94 0.02
C PHE A 30 -5.17 -2.10 1.05
N VAL A 31 -4.89 -3.34 1.45
CA VAL A 31 -3.81 -3.65 2.38
C VAL A 31 -3.02 -4.86 1.89
N LEU A 32 -1.70 -4.70 1.84
CA LEU A 32 -0.74 -5.77 1.62
C LEU A 32 -0.20 -6.26 2.96
N ASP A 33 -0.41 -7.52 3.30
CA ASP A 33 0.21 -8.13 4.47
C ASP A 33 1.67 -8.52 4.17
N MET A 34 2.61 -7.84 4.83
CA MET A 34 4.04 -8.17 4.76
C MET A 34 4.56 -8.68 6.11
N ASN A 35 3.70 -9.08 7.06
CA ASN A 35 4.15 -9.58 8.36
C ASN A 35 5.02 -10.83 8.26
N GLU A 36 4.74 -11.72 7.30
CA GLU A 36 5.47 -12.99 7.14
C GLU A 36 6.71 -12.88 6.24
N LEU A 37 6.92 -11.74 5.57
CA LEU A 37 8.06 -11.57 4.65
C LEU A 37 9.34 -11.14 5.41
N PRO A 38 10.51 -11.68 5.09
CA PRO A 38 11.76 -11.29 5.75
C PRO A 38 12.32 -9.95 5.25
N THR A 39 11.80 -9.44 4.14
CA THR A 39 12.28 -8.22 3.47
C THR A 39 11.73 -6.95 4.13
N LEU A 40 12.43 -5.83 3.91
CA LEU A 40 11.92 -4.51 4.26
C LEU A 40 10.79 -4.14 3.27
N PRO A 41 9.78 -3.36 3.72
CA PRO A 41 8.79 -2.82 2.82
C PRO A 41 9.46 -1.96 1.73
N PRO A 42 9.13 -2.18 0.45
CA PRO A 42 9.69 -1.41 -0.66
C PRO A 42 9.19 0.04 -0.64
N PHE A 43 9.88 0.95 -1.34
CA PHE A 43 9.38 2.33 -1.51
C PHE A 43 8.21 2.41 -2.50
N TYR A 44 8.18 1.51 -3.48
CA TYR A 44 7.15 1.43 -4.50
C TYR A 44 6.46 0.07 -4.49
N ILE A 45 5.14 0.07 -4.62
CA ILE A 45 4.35 -1.15 -4.81
C ILE A 45 3.60 -1.02 -6.11
N VAL A 46 3.78 -1.98 -7.01
CA VAL A 46 3.06 -2.06 -8.28
C VAL A 46 1.96 -3.09 -8.11
N VAL A 47 0.72 -2.65 -8.10
CA VAL A 47 -0.46 -3.52 -8.06
C VAL A 47 -1.08 -3.55 -9.44
N ASP A 48 -0.99 -4.68 -10.14
CA ASP A 48 -1.61 -4.88 -11.47
C ASP A 48 -1.26 -3.75 -12.48
N GLY A 49 0.02 -3.34 -12.48
CA GLY A 49 0.52 -2.24 -13.32
C GLY A 49 0.27 -0.83 -12.79
N ARG A 50 -0.37 -0.67 -11.61
CA ARG A 50 -0.54 0.63 -10.94
C ARG A 50 0.52 0.81 -9.86
N ARG A 51 1.31 1.87 -9.96
CA ARG A 51 2.35 2.18 -8.97
C ARG A 51 1.79 2.96 -7.79
N PHE A 52 2.20 2.57 -6.60
CA PHE A 52 1.89 3.19 -5.32
C PHE A 52 3.20 3.56 -4.64
N ALA A 53 3.35 4.82 -4.23
CA ALA A 53 4.55 5.34 -3.59
C ALA A 53 4.35 5.46 -2.08
N TYR A 54 5.36 5.08 -1.30
CA TYR A 54 5.34 5.25 0.14
C TYR A 54 5.33 6.74 0.52
N THR A 55 4.34 7.15 1.32
CA THR A 55 4.12 8.56 1.70
C THR A 55 4.94 9.01 2.90
N GLY A 56 5.70 8.11 3.55
CA GLY A 56 6.35 8.38 4.83
C GLY A 56 5.41 8.31 6.04
N MET A 57 4.09 8.16 5.83
CA MET A 57 3.12 8.07 6.92
C MET A 57 2.97 6.63 7.41
N THR A 58 2.95 6.45 8.73
CA THR A 58 2.69 5.15 9.38
C THR A 58 1.64 5.29 10.46
N TYR A 59 0.77 4.29 10.57
CA TYR A 59 -0.29 4.19 11.56
C TYR A 59 -0.13 2.90 12.37
N LEU A 60 -0.66 2.89 13.58
CA LEU A 60 -0.79 1.64 14.34
C LEU A 60 -1.93 0.83 13.74
N ALA A 61 -1.69 -0.46 13.47
CA ALA A 61 -2.74 -1.40 13.13
C ALA A 61 -3.62 -1.60 14.39
N LYS A 62 -4.60 -0.73 14.58
CA LYS A 62 -5.69 -0.95 15.53
C LYS A 62 -6.69 -1.79 14.77
N GLY A 63 -7.02 -2.99 15.28
CA GLY A 63 -7.72 -4.05 14.55
C GLY A 63 -8.94 -3.60 13.73
N HIS A 64 -9.36 -4.45 12.79
CA HIS A 64 -10.29 -4.23 11.65
C HIS A 64 -11.53 -3.32 11.80
N GLY A 65 -11.90 -2.86 13.00
CA GLY A 65 -12.96 -1.88 13.24
C GLY A 65 -12.49 -0.45 13.58
N ALA A 66 -11.19 -0.16 13.53
CA ALA A 66 -10.70 1.19 13.75
C ALA A 66 -11.08 2.13 12.60
N PRO A 67 -11.41 3.41 12.88
CA PRO A 67 -11.64 4.38 11.82
C PRO A 67 -10.37 4.54 10.98
N LEU A 68 -10.52 4.45 9.66
CA LEU A 68 -9.43 4.75 8.74
C LEU A 68 -8.95 6.20 8.96
N PRO A 69 -7.64 6.46 8.80
CA PRO A 69 -7.11 7.81 8.91
C PRO A 69 -7.83 8.79 7.96
N ALA A 70 -8.03 10.04 8.41
CA ALA A 70 -8.78 11.03 7.64
C ALA A 70 -8.22 11.32 6.24
N TRP A 71 -6.91 11.14 6.04
CA TRP A 71 -6.27 11.31 4.74
C TRP A 71 -6.81 10.30 3.71
N VAL A 72 -7.08 9.05 4.11
CA VAL A 72 -7.62 8.01 3.21
C VAL A 72 -8.94 8.47 2.60
N ARG A 73 -9.79 9.11 3.42
CA ARG A 73 -11.08 9.66 2.95
C ARG A 73 -10.90 10.84 2.01
N ALA A 74 -9.89 11.68 2.26
CA ALA A 74 -9.60 12.82 1.39
C ALA A 74 -9.08 12.37 0.02
N GLU A 75 -8.22 11.35 -0.01
CA GLU A 75 -7.70 10.76 -1.26
C GLU A 75 -8.78 10.02 -2.04
N GLU A 76 -9.64 9.25 -1.38
CA GLU A 76 -10.78 8.60 -2.04
C GLU A 76 -11.74 9.64 -2.64
N ALA A 77 -12.04 10.72 -1.90
CA ALA A 77 -12.86 11.83 -2.40
C ALA A 77 -12.21 12.57 -3.58
N ALA A 78 -10.87 12.51 -3.71
CA ALA A 78 -10.12 13.02 -4.86
C ALA A 78 -10.06 12.01 -6.03
N GLY A 79 -10.60 10.80 -5.86
CA GLY A 79 -10.57 9.72 -6.83
C GLY A 79 -9.23 8.96 -6.88
N HIS A 80 -8.38 9.13 -5.87
CA HIS A 80 -7.12 8.43 -5.76
C HIS A 80 -7.30 7.08 -5.06
N LEU A 81 -6.45 6.11 -5.43
CA LEU A 81 -6.38 4.84 -4.72
C LEU A 81 -5.34 4.91 -3.61
N THR A 82 -5.69 4.36 -2.46
CA THR A 82 -4.82 4.26 -1.30
C THR A 82 -4.49 2.80 -0.99
N LEU A 83 -3.26 2.56 -0.56
CA LEU A 83 -2.78 1.24 -0.17
C LEU A 83 -2.08 1.34 1.19
N PHE A 84 -2.28 0.36 2.05
CA PHE A 84 -1.47 0.15 3.24
C PHE A 84 -0.57 -1.08 3.07
N VAL A 85 0.61 -1.02 3.66
CA VAL A 85 1.41 -2.21 3.95
C VAL A 85 1.35 -2.48 5.44
N GLU A 86 0.93 -3.68 5.81
CA GLU A 86 0.95 -4.12 7.19
C GLU A 86 2.28 -4.80 7.53
N ARG A 87 2.96 -4.30 8.57
CA ARG A 87 4.21 -4.85 9.05
C ARG A 87 4.36 -4.64 10.56
N ASN A 88 4.54 -5.73 11.30
CA ASN A 88 4.74 -5.73 12.76
C ASN A 88 3.68 -4.89 13.50
N GLY A 89 2.40 -5.03 13.10
CA GLY A 89 1.29 -4.27 13.67
C GLY A 89 1.29 -2.78 13.31
N ARG A 90 1.95 -2.39 12.22
CA ARG A 90 1.93 -1.02 11.68
C ARG A 90 1.41 -1.03 10.25
N LEU A 91 0.60 -0.03 9.92
CA LEU A 91 0.12 0.23 8.58
C LEU A 91 0.93 1.37 7.98
N MET A 92 1.71 1.08 6.94
CA MET A 92 2.49 2.06 6.19
C MET A 92 1.67 2.55 5.00
N ALA A 93 1.51 3.85 4.84
CA ALA A 93 0.62 4.43 3.84
C ALA A 93 1.32 4.64 2.48
N TYR A 94 0.68 4.14 1.44
CA TYR A 94 1.08 4.33 0.06
C TYR A 94 -0.05 5.00 -0.72
N LEU A 95 0.32 5.91 -1.59
CA LEU A 95 -0.60 6.64 -2.44
C LEU A 95 -0.34 6.25 -3.89
N HIS A 96 -1.40 6.05 -4.66
CA HIS A 96 -1.27 5.89 -6.09
C HIS A 96 -0.65 7.15 -6.70
N ASP A 97 0.53 6.98 -7.30
CA ASP A 97 1.23 8.06 -7.99
C ASP A 97 1.12 7.82 -9.50
N PRO A 98 0.20 8.52 -10.20
CA PRO A 98 0.07 8.40 -11.65
C PRO A 98 1.23 9.07 -12.42
N SER A 99 2.04 9.89 -11.74
CA SER A 99 3.22 10.57 -12.30
C SER A 99 4.54 9.83 -12.05
N ALA A 100 4.55 8.80 -11.21
CA ALA A 100 5.69 7.90 -11.04
C ALA A 100 5.78 6.92 -12.23
N THR A 101 5.88 7.45 -13.45
CA THR A 101 6.55 6.75 -14.55
C THR A 101 7.87 6.20 -14.03
N GLU A 102 8.22 4.98 -14.44
CA GLU A 102 9.56 4.41 -14.24
C GLU A 102 10.59 5.53 -14.43
N ASP A 103 11.30 5.87 -13.36
CA ASP A 103 12.36 6.88 -13.45
C ASP A 103 13.42 6.22 -14.33
N ASP A 104 13.50 6.70 -15.56
CA ASP A 104 14.36 6.22 -16.64
C ASP A 104 15.83 6.46 -16.25
N GLU A 105 16.53 5.43 -15.77
CA GLU A 105 17.99 5.31 -15.81
C GLU A 105 18.45 3.85 -16.05
#